data_AF-A0A9N7MKZ5-F1
#
_entry.id   AF-A0A9N7MKZ5-F1
#
_cell.length_a   1.000
_cell.length_b   1.000
_cell.length_c   1.000
_cell.angle_alpha   90.00
_cell.angle_beta   90.00
_cell.angle_gamma   90.00
#
_symmetry.space_group_name_H-M   'P 1'
#
loop_
_entity.id
_entity.type
_entity.pdbx_description
1 polymer ?
#
loop_
_entity_poly.entity_id
_entity_poly.type
_entity_poly.pdbx_seq_one_letter_code
_entity_poly.pdbx_strand_id
1 'polypeptide(L)'
;HNKLPGPNFNDWLRNLKIVLQSEKRDYVLDKATPPPPEDQTSDEYREYLRHIGDNLQARCYMLASMSNELQRQNELLDNATNILLHLQELYGERTRQIRYQISKELFRCHMTAGSSVHDHGLKMIALIERLSSLGVIMDNELYVDLLLQSLPPSFDSFAVNFNMHNMETSLPEL
;
A
#
# COMPACT_ATOMS: atom_id res chain seq x y z
N HIS A 1 19.74 -2.47 3.03
CA HIS A 1 19.38 -1.18 3.66
C HIS A 1 18.03 -0.71 3.10
N ASN A 2 16.92 -1.12 3.73
CA ASN A 2 15.59 -0.62 3.39
C ASN A 2 15.31 0.63 4.23
N LYS A 3 15.99 1.75 3.91
CA LYS A 3 15.63 3.06 4.46
C LYS A 3 14.45 3.58 3.66
N LEU A 4 13.41 4.08 4.32
CA LEU A 4 12.33 4.85 3.70
C LEU A 4 12.91 5.95 2.79
N PRO A 5 12.89 5.80 1.45
CA PRO A 5 13.01 6.95 0.59
C PRO A 5 11.58 7.50 0.48
N GLY A 6 11.39 8.76 0.86
CA GLY A 6 10.11 9.50 0.92
C GLY A 6 8.82 8.86 0.36
N PRO A 7 8.70 8.45 -0.93
CA PRO A 7 7.39 8.16 -1.51
C PRO A 7 6.74 6.79 -1.18
N ASN A 8 7.43 5.80 -0.59
CA ASN A 8 6.82 4.46 -0.43
C ASN A 8 6.50 4.09 1.03
N PHE A 9 5.63 4.89 1.64
CA PHE A 9 5.10 4.65 2.98
C PHE A 9 4.46 3.26 3.12
N ASN A 10 3.74 2.78 2.10
CA ASN A 10 3.06 1.49 2.13
C ASN A 10 4.03 0.31 2.18
N ASP A 11 5.09 0.32 1.37
CA ASP A 11 6.08 -0.77 1.40
C ASP A 11 6.94 -0.73 2.66
N TRP A 12 7.25 0.46 3.16
CA TRP A 12 7.89 0.58 4.46
C TRP A 12 7.01 0.03 5.59
N LEU A 13 5.73 0.42 5.64
CA LEU A 13 4.79 -0.05 6.65
C LEU A 13 4.63 -1.58 6.57
N ARG A 14 4.56 -2.14 5.36
CA ARG A 14 4.53 -3.59 5.13
C ARG A 14 5.77 -4.27 5.69
N ASN A 15 6.96 -3.78 5.36
CA ASN A 15 8.22 -4.32 5.85
C ASN A 15 8.36 -4.21 7.37
N LEU A 16 7.94 -3.07 7.95
CA LEU A 16 7.91 -2.86 9.39
C LEU A 16 6.99 -3.88 10.08
N LYS A 17 5.77 -4.07 9.55
CA LYS A 17 4.82 -5.07 10.08
C LYS A 17 5.41 -6.48 10.06
N ILE A 18 6.11 -6.88 9.00
CA ILE A 18 6.80 -8.18 8.92
C ILE A 18 7.83 -8.33 10.05
N VAL A 19 8.67 -7.32 10.28
CA VAL A 19 9.67 -7.33 11.35
C VAL A 19 9.00 -7.43 12.72
N LEU A 20 8.01 -6.59 13.00
CA LEU A 20 7.30 -6.59 14.29
C LEU A 20 6.53 -7.90 14.53
N GLN A 21 5.92 -8.45 13.49
CA GLN A 21 5.18 -9.72 13.59
C GLN A 21 6.13 -10.89 13.87
N SER A 22 7.35 -10.88 13.31
CA SER A 22 8.37 -11.89 13.63
C SER A 22 8.75 -11.91 15.12
N GLU A 23 8.56 -10.77 15.81
CA GLU A 23 8.83 -10.61 17.24
C GLU A 23 7.56 -10.60 18.09
N LYS A 24 6.37 -10.82 17.51
CA LYS A 24 5.05 -10.77 18.17
C LYS A 24 4.73 -9.42 18.82
N ARG A 25 5.16 -8.33 18.18
CA ARG A 25 5.05 -6.94 18.65
C ARG A 25 4.18 -6.06 17.77
N ASP A 26 3.65 -6.56 16.66
CA ASP A 26 2.83 -5.80 15.71
C ASP A 26 1.58 -5.19 16.36
N TYR A 27 1.06 -5.83 17.40
CA TYR A 27 -0.10 -5.36 18.16
C TYR A 27 0.04 -3.94 18.72
N VAL A 28 1.26 -3.45 18.98
CA VAL A 28 1.50 -2.10 19.53
C VAL A 28 1.21 -0.99 18.53
N LEU A 29 1.05 -1.32 17.24
CA LEU A 29 0.66 -0.36 16.21
C LEU A 29 -0.85 -0.08 16.23
N ASP A 30 -1.65 -1.06 16.65
CA ASP A 30 -3.11 -0.98 16.61
C ASP A 30 -3.73 -0.75 18.00
N LYS A 31 -3.05 -1.18 19.07
CA LYS A 31 -3.53 -1.03 20.45
C LYS A 31 -2.94 0.20 21.11
N ALA A 32 -3.80 1.01 21.74
CA ALA A 32 -3.38 2.10 22.59
C ALA A 32 -2.63 1.56 23.81
N THR A 33 -1.64 2.32 24.28
CA THR A 33 -0.93 1.99 25.51
C THR A 33 -1.92 2.04 26.68
N PRO A 34 -2.07 0.96 27.47
CA PRO A 34 -2.97 0.96 28.61
C PRO A 34 -2.48 1.96 29.68
N PRO A 35 -3.39 2.53 30.48
CA PRO A 35 -2.99 3.38 31.61
C PRO A 35 -2.20 2.56 32.64
N PRO A 36 -1.30 3.20 33.42
CA PRO A 36 -0.58 2.52 34.48
C PRO A 36 -1.55 1.95 35.53
N PRO A 37 -1.45 0.65 35.90
CA PRO A 37 -2.25 0.08 36.97
C PRO A 37 -1.91 0.69 38.34
N GLU A 38 -2.89 0.74 39.24
CA GLU A 38 -2.69 1.23 40.62
C GLU A 38 -1.78 0.28 41.42
N ASP A 39 -2.00 -1.03 41.29
CA ASP A 39 -1.20 -2.05 41.95
C ASP A 39 0.01 -2.46 41.10
N GLN A 40 1.19 -2.01 41.53
CA GLN A 40 2.48 -2.28 40.88
C GLN A 40 2.99 -3.72 41.09
N THR A 41 2.27 -4.57 41.82
CA THR A 41 2.60 -5.98 42.02
C THR A 41 1.71 -6.94 41.24
N SER A 42 0.63 -6.42 40.67
CA SER A 42 -0.35 -7.17 39.89
C SER A 42 0.22 -7.73 38.57
N ASP A 43 -0.42 -8.77 38.04
CA ASP A 43 -0.13 -9.25 36.70
C ASP A 43 -0.47 -8.20 35.62
N GLU A 44 -1.41 -7.29 35.90
CA GLU A 44 -1.73 -6.14 35.04
C GLU A 44 -0.53 -5.19 34.90
N TYR A 45 0.21 -4.94 35.99
CA TYR A 45 1.41 -4.10 35.95
C TYR A 45 2.53 -4.74 35.12
N ARG A 46 2.67 -6.06 35.19
CA ARG A 46 3.64 -6.80 34.35
C ARG A 46 3.29 -6.71 32.87
N GLU A 47 2.00 -6.83 32.54
CA GLU A 47 1.50 -6.68 31.18
C GLU A 47 1.68 -5.25 30.67
N TYR A 48 1.42 -4.24 31.51
CA TYR A 48 1.71 -2.84 31.21
C TYR A 48 3.20 -2.62 30.89
N LEU A 49 4.12 -3.10 31.73
CA LEU A 49 5.56 -2.97 31.48
C LEU A 49 5.99 -3.68 30.19
N ARG A 50 5.42 -4.86 29.91
CA ARG A 50 5.66 -5.58 28.65
C ARG A 50 5.22 -4.74 27.45
N HIS A 51 4.04 -4.14 27.51
CA HIS A 51 3.54 -3.25 26.47
C HIS A 51 4.46 -2.04 26.26
N ILE A 52 4.93 -1.41 27.34
CA ILE A 52 5.87 -0.28 27.25
C ILE A 52 7.18 -0.71 26.58
N GLY A 53 7.72 -1.87 26.95
CA GLY A 53 8.94 -2.41 26.35
C GLY A 53 8.78 -2.74 24.85
N ASP A 54 7.68 -3.39 24.48
CA ASP A 54 7.37 -3.72 23.09
C ASP A 54 7.16 -2.46 22.24
N ASN A 55 6.50 -1.44 22.80
CA ASN A 55 6.29 -0.16 22.13
C ASN A 55 7.62 0.59 21.91
N LEU A 56 8.49 0.63 22.93
CA LEU A 56 9.82 1.23 22.81
C LEU A 56 10.63 0.57 21.70
N GLN A 57 10.59 -0.76 21.62
CA GLN A 57 11.30 -1.49 20.58
C GLN A 57 10.73 -1.19 19.19
N ALA A 58 9.40 -1.18 19.04
CA ALA A 58 8.75 -0.83 17.78
C ALA A 58 9.12 0.59 17.33
N ARG A 59 9.13 1.55 18.26
CA ARG A 59 9.59 2.92 18.03
C ARG A 59 11.04 2.96 17.55
N CYS A 60 11.95 2.20 18.17
CA CYS A 60 13.34 2.10 17.73
C CYS A 60 13.46 1.57 16.29
N TYR A 61 12.71 0.52 15.93
CA TYR A 61 12.69 0.01 14.56
C TYR A 61 12.16 1.03 13.55
N MET A 62 11.11 1.75 13.91
CA MET A 62 10.55 2.80 13.07
C MET A 62 11.61 3.88 12.81
N LEU A 63 12.20 4.46 13.86
CA LEU A 63 13.21 5.50 13.73
C LEU A 63 14.45 5.03 12.95
N ALA A 64 14.94 3.82 13.22
CA ALA A 64 16.12 3.26 12.55
C ALA A 64 15.89 2.94 11.05
N SER A 65 14.65 2.72 10.64
CA SER A 65 14.30 2.42 9.24
C SER A 65 13.94 3.67 8.42
N MET A 66 13.96 4.86 9.04
CA MET A 66 13.71 6.14 8.37
C MET A 66 14.97 6.75 7.73
N SER A 67 14.75 7.76 6.88
CA SER A 67 15.81 8.69 6.51
C SER A 67 16.15 9.59 7.72
N ASN A 68 17.37 10.14 7.74
CA ASN A 68 17.82 10.97 8.87
C ASN A 68 16.90 12.18 9.11
N GLU A 69 16.31 12.73 8.06
CA GLU A 69 15.38 13.86 8.17
C GLU A 69 14.08 13.46 8.85
N LEU A 70 13.45 12.37 8.39
CA LEU A 70 12.23 11.86 9.01
C LEU A 70 12.47 11.39 10.44
N GLN A 71 13.62 10.76 10.70
CA GLN A 71 14.00 10.34 12.03
C GLN A 71 13.99 11.54 13.00
N ARG A 72 14.69 12.64 12.66
CA ARG A 72 14.72 13.85 13.50
C ARG A 72 13.34 14.45 13.75
N GLN A 73 12.48 14.46 12.74
CA GLN A 73 11.11 14.96 12.87
C GLN A 73 10.24 14.12 13.81
N ASN A 74 10.55 12.83 13.95
CA ASN A 74 9.76 11.87 14.72
C ASN A 74 10.40 11.47 16.07
N GLU A 75 11.63 11.91 16.35
CA GLU A 75 12.38 11.56 17.57
C GLU A 75 11.68 12.02 18.86
N LEU A 76 10.89 13.08 18.80
CA LEU A 76 10.15 13.60 19.96
C LEU A 76 8.79 12.93 20.19
N LEU A 77 8.36 12.03 19.31
CA LEU A 77 7.10 11.31 19.49
C LEU A 77 7.33 10.14 20.45
N ASP A 78 6.50 10.07 21.50
CA ASP A 78 6.73 9.22 22.67
C ASP A 78 6.56 7.71 22.40
N ASN A 79 5.77 7.35 21.38
CA ASN A 79 5.39 5.96 21.13
C ASN A 79 5.26 5.65 19.63
N ALA A 80 5.33 4.36 19.30
CA ALA A 80 5.24 3.87 17.92
C ALA A 80 3.93 4.28 17.22
N THR A 81 2.81 4.29 17.93
CA THR A 81 1.49 4.65 17.41
C THR A 81 1.44 6.10 16.94
N ASN A 82 1.98 7.03 17.72
CA ASN A 82 2.03 8.46 17.38
C ASN A 82 2.89 8.70 16.13
N ILE A 83 4.04 8.03 16.04
CA ILE A 83 4.89 8.07 14.83
C ILE A 83 4.11 7.55 13.62
N LEU A 84 3.41 6.43 13.77
CA LEU A 84 2.62 5.85 12.68
C LEU A 84 1.51 6.80 12.22
N LEU A 85 0.77 7.39 13.15
CA LEU A 85 -0.29 8.37 12.85
C LEU A 85 0.27 9.59 12.12
N HIS A 86 1.36 10.17 12.62
CA HIS A 86 1.99 11.33 11.97
C HIS A 86 2.44 11.01 10.54
N LEU A 87 3.03 9.84 10.31
CA LEU A 87 3.41 9.41 8.96
C LEU A 87 2.19 9.13 8.07
N GLN A 88 1.11 8.59 8.63
CA GLN A 88 -0.14 8.40 7.90
C GLN A 88 -0.76 9.73 7.47
N GLU A 89 -0.69 10.77 8.29
CA GLU A 89 -1.13 12.11 7.91
C GLU A 89 -0.27 12.68 6.78
N LEU A 90 1.06 12.62 6.92
CA LEU A 90 1.99 13.18 5.93
C LEU A 90 1.97 12.45 4.57
N TYR A 91 1.93 11.12 4.61
CA TYR A 91 2.12 10.28 3.43
C TYR A 91 0.84 9.57 2.97
N GLY A 92 -0.11 9.31 3.85
CA GLY A 92 -1.37 8.66 3.52
C GLY A 92 -2.26 9.51 2.62
N GLU A 93 -2.41 10.81 2.92
CA GLU A 93 -3.17 11.72 2.05
C GLU A 93 -2.53 11.86 0.67
N ARG A 94 -1.21 12.03 0.62
CA ARG A 94 -0.46 12.12 -0.65
C ARG A 94 -0.60 10.84 -1.46
N THR A 95 -0.50 9.68 -0.83
CA THR A 95 -0.69 8.38 -1.49
C THR A 95 -2.11 8.23 -2.03
N ARG A 96 -3.14 8.66 -1.26
CA ARG A 96 -4.53 8.67 -1.71
C ARG A 96 -4.73 9.58 -2.94
N GLN A 97 -4.15 10.78 -2.93
CA GLN A 97 -4.25 11.73 -4.04
C GLN A 97 -3.58 11.19 -5.31
N ILE A 98 -2.37 10.63 -5.20
CA ILE A 98 -1.64 10.04 -6.32
C ILE A 98 -2.43 8.84 -6.87
N ARG A 99 -2.90 7.94 -5.98
CA ARG A 99 -3.73 6.80 -6.37
C ARG A 99 -4.98 7.26 -7.12
N TYR A 100 -5.70 8.25 -6.59
CA TYR A 100 -6.88 8.82 -7.23
C TYR A 100 -6.56 9.34 -8.64
N GLN A 101 -5.46 10.06 -8.81
CA GLN A 101 -5.09 10.63 -10.11
C GLN A 101 -4.75 9.54 -11.14
N ILE A 102 -4.03 8.49 -10.75
CA ILE A 102 -3.70 7.36 -11.63
C ILE A 102 -4.95 6.53 -11.94
N SER A 103 -5.80 6.24 -10.95
CA SER A 103 -7.08 5.55 -11.18
C SER A 103 -7.95 6.34 -12.13
N LYS A 104 -8.05 7.67 -11.96
CA LYS A 104 -8.80 8.55 -12.87
C LYS A 104 -8.25 8.50 -14.29
N GLU A 105 -6.92 8.43 -14.46
CA GLU A 105 -6.29 8.27 -15.77
C GLU A 105 -6.62 6.90 -16.38
N LEU A 106 -6.52 5.81 -15.59
CA LEU A 106 -6.84 4.45 -16.02
C LEU A 106 -8.30 4.32 -16.48
N PHE A 107 -9.27 4.69 -15.64
CA PHE A 107 -10.70 4.58 -15.96
C PHE A 107 -11.15 5.50 -17.10
N ARG A 108 -10.33 6.48 -17.48
CA ARG A 108 -10.59 7.37 -18.62
C ARG A 108 -9.74 7.02 -19.84
N CYS A 109 -8.84 6.05 -19.73
CA CYS A 109 -7.98 5.64 -20.82
C CYS A 109 -8.83 4.86 -21.83
N HIS A 110 -9.18 5.52 -22.93
CA HIS A 110 -9.85 4.89 -24.07
C HIS A 110 -8.91 4.90 -25.26
N MET A 111 -8.92 3.81 -26.02
CA MET A 111 -8.13 3.72 -27.24
C MET A 111 -8.68 4.68 -28.29
N THR A 112 -7.80 5.35 -29.02
CA THR A 112 -8.22 6.21 -30.12
C THR A 112 -8.56 5.34 -31.34
N ALA A 113 -9.67 5.64 -32.03
CA ALA A 113 -10.02 4.89 -33.24
C ALA A 113 -8.90 4.96 -34.28
N GLY A 114 -8.44 3.79 -34.76
CA GLY A 114 -7.34 3.68 -35.71
C GLY A 114 -5.92 3.63 -35.10
N SER A 115 -5.77 3.72 -33.77
CA SER A 115 -4.47 3.50 -33.11
C SER A 115 -4.20 2.01 -32.86
N SER A 116 -2.94 1.69 -32.53
CA SER A 116 -2.50 0.33 -32.17
C SER A 116 -3.12 -0.13 -30.85
N VAL A 117 -3.73 -1.32 -30.85
CA VAL A 117 -4.22 -2.00 -29.65
C VAL A 117 -3.05 -2.35 -28.72
N HIS A 118 -1.92 -2.75 -29.28
CA HIS A 118 -0.71 -3.07 -28.52
C HIS A 118 -0.18 -1.86 -27.74
N ASP A 119 -0.06 -0.69 -28.39
CA ASP A 119 0.44 0.52 -27.74
C ASP A 119 -0.51 0.99 -26.63
N HIS A 120 -1.82 0.85 -26.86
CA HIS A 120 -2.83 1.14 -25.86
C HIS A 120 -2.76 0.19 -24.67
N GLY A 121 -2.60 -1.11 -24.92
CA GLY A 121 -2.37 -2.14 -23.89
C GLY A 121 -1.16 -1.80 -23.03
N LEU A 122 -0.01 -1.50 -23.64
CA LEU A 122 1.21 -1.09 -22.91
C LEU A 122 0.98 0.13 -22.01
N LYS A 123 0.20 1.12 -22.48
CA LYS A 123 -0.16 2.30 -21.68
C LYS A 123 -1.00 1.91 -20.47
N MET A 124 -1.98 1.02 -20.61
CA MET A 124 -2.80 0.54 -19.50
C MET A 124 -1.99 -0.28 -18.50
N ILE A 125 -1.09 -1.15 -18.97
CA ILE A 125 -0.14 -1.90 -18.14
C ILE A 125 0.69 -0.95 -17.27
N ALA A 126 1.26 0.10 -17.87
CA ALA A 126 2.05 1.07 -17.13
C ALA A 126 1.25 1.79 -16.03
N LEU A 127 -0.04 2.07 -16.26
CA LEU A 127 -0.92 2.66 -15.23
C LEU A 127 -1.21 1.67 -14.10
N ILE A 128 -1.41 0.39 -14.42
CA ILE A 128 -1.67 -0.67 -13.44
C ILE A 128 -0.43 -0.95 -12.62
N GLU A 129 0.76 -1.05 -13.21
CA GLU A 129 2.02 -1.20 -12.48
C GLU A 129 2.24 -0.03 -11.51
N ARG A 130 1.90 1.19 -11.91
CA ARG A 130 1.95 2.36 -11.03
C ARG A 130 0.94 2.23 -9.88
N LEU A 131 -0.28 1.73 -10.11
CA LEU A 131 -1.24 1.44 -9.03
C LEU A 131 -0.76 0.32 -8.10
N SER A 132 -0.14 -0.72 -8.65
CA SER A 132 0.48 -1.82 -7.89
C SER A 132 1.58 -1.33 -6.96
N SER A 133 2.40 -0.38 -7.42
CA SER A 133 3.42 0.28 -6.57
C SER A 133 2.83 1.06 -5.39
N LEU A 134 1.54 1.42 -5.46
CA LEU A 134 0.79 2.08 -4.38
C LEU A 134 0.00 1.09 -3.52
N GLY A 135 0.17 -0.22 -3.74
CA GLY A 135 -0.49 -1.29 -2.99
C GLY A 135 -1.90 -1.64 -3.49
N VAL A 136 -2.30 -1.20 -4.68
CA VAL A 136 -3.56 -1.64 -5.30
C VAL A 136 -3.29 -2.97 -6.03
N ILE A 137 -4.01 -4.01 -5.64
CA ILE A 137 -3.93 -5.30 -6.32
C ILE A 137 -5.09 -5.37 -7.32
N MET A 138 -4.75 -5.61 -8.58
CA MET A 138 -5.70 -5.86 -9.67
C MET A 138 -5.41 -7.26 -10.19
N ASP A 139 -6.41 -8.13 -10.15
CA ASP A 139 -6.30 -9.45 -10.75
C ASP A 139 -6.31 -9.35 -12.29
N ASN A 140 -5.88 -10.43 -12.95
CA ASN A 140 -5.74 -10.46 -14.40
C ASN A 140 -7.10 -10.34 -15.11
N GLU A 141 -8.17 -10.90 -14.55
CA GLU A 141 -9.52 -10.84 -15.14
C GLU A 141 -10.01 -9.40 -15.19
N LEU A 142 -9.89 -8.66 -14.08
CA LEU A 142 -10.28 -7.26 -14.01
C LEU A 142 -9.44 -6.38 -14.97
N TYR A 143 -8.16 -6.70 -15.17
CA TYR A 143 -7.35 -6.00 -16.18
C TYR A 143 -7.89 -6.23 -17.59
N VAL A 144 -8.15 -7.50 -17.95
CA VAL A 144 -8.68 -7.86 -19.27
C VAL A 144 -10.03 -7.20 -19.52
N ASP A 145 -10.92 -7.20 -18.53
CA ASP A 145 -12.21 -6.50 -18.58
C ASP A 145 -12.03 -5.00 -18.85
N LEU A 146 -11.11 -4.35 -18.13
CA LEU A 146 -10.83 -2.92 -18.33
C LEU A 146 -10.22 -2.63 -19.70
N LEU A 147 -9.34 -3.51 -20.20
CA LEU A 147 -8.77 -3.38 -21.53
C LEU A 147 -9.86 -3.49 -22.59
N LEU A 148 -10.72 -4.52 -22.53
CA LEU A 148 -11.82 -4.70 -23.48
C LEU A 148 -12.80 -3.52 -23.45
N GLN A 149 -13.15 -3.02 -22.26
CA GLN A 149 -14.03 -1.86 -22.10
C GLN A 149 -13.43 -0.54 -22.62
N SER A 150 -12.10 -0.45 -22.69
CA SER A 150 -11.40 0.73 -23.20
C SER A 150 -11.26 0.78 -24.72
N LEU A 151 -11.56 -0.33 -25.41
CA LEU A 151 -11.48 -0.40 -26.87
C LEU A 151 -12.62 0.38 -27.54
N PRO A 152 -12.45 0.84 -28.79
CA PRO A 152 -13.50 1.54 -29.51
C PRO A 152 -14.64 0.58 -29.90
N PRO A 153 -15.86 1.08 -30.18
CA PRO A 153 -17.01 0.26 -30.57
C PRO A 153 -16.79 -0.67 -31.76
N SER A 154 -15.79 -0.38 -32.62
CA SER A 154 -15.38 -1.28 -33.70
C SER A 154 -14.89 -2.66 -33.22
N PHE A 155 -14.61 -2.81 -31.93
CA PHE A 155 -14.16 -4.05 -31.29
C PHE A 155 -15.26 -4.75 -30.48
N ASP A 156 -16.50 -4.26 -30.47
CA ASP A 156 -17.58 -4.84 -29.65
C ASP A 156 -17.81 -6.33 -29.94
N SER A 157 -17.80 -6.73 -31.21
CA SER A 157 -17.95 -8.15 -31.60
C SER A 157 -16.77 -9.02 -31.13
N PHE A 158 -15.56 -8.45 -31.09
CA PHE A 158 -14.38 -9.14 -30.56
C PHE A 158 -14.51 -9.34 -29.06
N ALA A 159 -14.88 -8.29 -28.30
CA ALA A 159 -15.04 -8.37 -26.85
C ALA A 159 -16.13 -9.38 -26.44
N VAL A 160 -17.27 -9.40 -27.14
CA VAL A 160 -18.35 -10.38 -26.92
C VAL A 160 -17.86 -11.81 -27.18
N ASN A 161 -17.15 -12.05 -28.29
CA ASN A 161 -16.62 -13.37 -28.60
C ASN A 161 -15.55 -13.82 -27.60
N PHE A 162 -14.66 -12.91 -27.19
CA PHE A 162 -13.62 -13.19 -26.21
C PHE A 162 -14.23 -13.65 -24.87
N ASN A 163 -15.24 -12.91 -24.37
CA ASN A 163 -15.93 -13.25 -23.13
C ASN A 163 -16.73 -14.56 -23.20
N MET A 164 -17.31 -14.90 -24.35
CA MET A 164 -18.06 -16.16 -24.51
C MET A 164 -17.18 -17.41 -24.55
N HIS A 165 -15.89 -17.26 -24.88
CA HIS A 165 -15.00 -18.40 -25.10
C HIS A 165 -14.01 -18.67 -23.95
N ASN A 166 -14.10 -17.96 -22.81
CA ASN A 166 -13.24 -18.14 -21.63
C ASN A 166 -11.76 -18.37 -22.02
N MET A 167 -11.22 -17.56 -22.93
CA MET A 167 -9.82 -17.68 -23.27
C MET A 167 -9.00 -17.18 -22.07
N GLU A 168 -8.51 -18.12 -21.25
CA GLU A 168 -7.48 -17.85 -20.23
C GLU A 168 -6.24 -17.30 -20.96
N THR A 169 -6.21 -16.00 -21.17
CA THR A 169 -5.11 -15.32 -21.88
C THR A 169 -4.35 -14.48 -20.88
N SER A 170 -3.04 -14.65 -20.89
CA SER A 170 -2.14 -13.85 -20.07
C SER A 170 -1.74 -12.57 -20.82
N LEU A 171 -1.36 -11.53 -20.07
CA LEU A 171 -0.90 -10.22 -20.54
C LEU A 171 0.00 -10.20 -21.81
N PRO A 172 0.95 -11.13 -22.02
CA PRO A 172 1.79 -11.16 -23.23
C PRO A 172 1.10 -11.68 -24.50
N GLU A 173 -0.08 -12.29 -24.36
CA GLU A 173 -0.76 -13.06 -25.41
C GLU A 173 -1.96 -12.31 -26.04
N LEU A 174 -2.31 -11.14 -25.48
CA LEU A 174 -3.37 -10.22 -25.95
C LEU A 174 -2.86 -9.19 -26.97
#